data_AF-A0A384ZCE3-F1
#
_entry.id   AF-A0A384ZCE3-F1
#
_cell.length_a   1.000
_cell.length_b   1.000
_cell.length_c   1.000
_cell.angle_alpha   90.00
_cell.angle_beta   90.00
_cell.angle_gamma   90.00
#
_symmetry.space_group_name_H-M   'P 1'
#
loop_
_entity.id
_entity.type
_entity.pdbx_description
1 polymer ?
#
loop_
_entity_poly.entity_id
_entity_poly.type
_entity_poly.pdbx_seq_one_letter_code
_entity_poly.pdbx_strand_id
1 'polypeptide(L)'
;MALQQNFLEIGKGKLTQAKAFLEELEVQLALGKAEARDTFKEEKKNLSSFLNQQKANLKKAGQIADENKLELLKTFEDLEAVLGKDIPSNKRKFDQQKKETLAKIYELEYNLREAYGDVSTALQKQLDEFKVKLDAFRVHLALGSFEDEAVLIKRKNELQQTVDALRLKLQEEAVAGDRMEHFMEEISESFDHMKKAFSDLFV
;
A
#
# COMPACT_ATOMS: atom_id res chain seq x y z
N MET A 1 13.54 -27.31 6.64
CA MET A 1 12.18 -27.36 6.04
C MET A 1 11.30 -26.19 6.48
N ALA A 2 11.07 -25.92 7.77
CA ALA A 2 10.23 -24.77 8.22
C ALA A 2 10.77 -23.37 7.81
N LEU A 3 12.09 -23.17 7.82
CA LEU A 3 12.72 -21.89 7.42
C LEU A 3 12.56 -21.58 5.92
N GLN A 4 12.65 -22.60 5.05
CA GLN A 4 12.47 -22.42 3.60
C GLN A 4 11.01 -22.11 3.25
N GLN A 5 10.04 -22.72 3.95
CA GLN A 5 8.62 -22.42 3.75
C GLN A 5 8.28 -20.98 4.14
N ASN A 6 8.80 -20.47 5.27
CA ASN A 6 8.59 -19.09 5.68
C ASN A 6 9.22 -18.08 4.70
N PHE A 7 10.41 -18.36 4.17
CA PHE A 7 11.04 -17.51 3.15
C PHE A 7 10.22 -17.45 1.87
N LEU A 8 9.71 -18.60 1.43
CA LEU A 8 8.89 -18.69 0.23
C LEU A 8 7.55 -17.95 0.36
N GLU A 9 6.94 -17.99 1.54
CA GLU A 9 5.71 -17.24 1.83
C GLU A 9 5.93 -15.73 1.88
N ILE A 10 7.02 -15.27 2.52
CA ILE A 10 7.39 -13.85 2.54
C ILE A 10 7.61 -13.33 1.12
N GLY A 11 8.33 -14.08 0.28
CA GLY A 11 8.59 -13.69 -1.10
C GLY A 11 7.32 -13.66 -1.96
N LYS A 12 6.41 -14.63 -1.80
CA LYS A 12 5.09 -14.61 -2.47
C LYS A 12 4.24 -13.41 -2.05
N GLY A 13 4.29 -13.03 -0.77
CA GLY A 13 3.63 -11.82 -0.27
C GLY A 13 4.15 -10.55 -0.93
N LYS A 14 5.48 -10.38 -1.01
CA LYS A 14 6.12 -9.24 -1.68
C LYS A 14 5.78 -9.16 -3.16
N LEU A 15 5.81 -10.29 -3.88
CA LEU A 15 5.43 -10.33 -5.29
C LEU A 15 3.96 -9.94 -5.52
N THR A 16 3.07 -10.37 -4.63
CA THR A 16 1.64 -10.02 -4.70
C THR A 16 1.45 -8.52 -4.51
N GLN A 17 2.14 -7.92 -3.53
CA GLN A 17 2.13 -6.47 -3.33
C GLN A 17 2.74 -5.71 -4.50
N ALA A 18 3.82 -6.21 -5.09
CA ALA A 18 4.43 -5.60 -6.27
C ALA A 18 3.48 -5.61 -7.47
N LYS A 19 2.80 -6.75 -7.73
CA LYS A 19 1.76 -6.85 -8.77
C LYS A 19 0.64 -5.85 -8.54
N ALA A 20 0.07 -5.82 -7.34
CA ALA A 20 -1.00 -4.90 -6.99
C ALA A 20 -0.59 -3.43 -7.15
N PHE A 21 0.65 -3.09 -6.77
CA PHE A 21 1.18 -1.75 -6.96
C PHE A 21 1.34 -1.37 -8.43
N LEU A 22 1.88 -2.26 -9.26
CA LEU A 22 2.03 -2.00 -10.70
C LEU A 22 0.66 -1.80 -11.38
N GLU A 23 -0.31 -2.62 -11.01
CA GLU A 23 -1.69 -2.52 -11.52
C GLU A 23 -2.34 -1.20 -11.11
N GLU A 24 -2.26 -0.82 -9.84
CA GLU A 24 -2.77 0.47 -9.37
C GLU A 24 -2.04 1.64 -10.04
N LEU A 25 -0.72 1.54 -10.23
CA LEU A 25 0.06 2.60 -10.86
C LEU A 25 -0.34 2.82 -12.31
N GLU A 26 -0.58 1.75 -13.07
CA GLU A 26 -1.08 1.82 -14.45
C GLU A 26 -2.43 2.53 -14.52
N VAL A 27 -3.35 2.18 -13.63
CA VAL A 27 -4.64 2.89 -13.49
C VAL A 27 -4.40 4.37 -13.21
N GLN A 28 -3.59 4.69 -12.21
CA GLN A 28 -3.29 6.08 -11.81
C GLN A 28 -2.58 6.90 -12.90
N LEU A 29 -1.84 6.27 -13.81
CA LEU A 29 -1.16 6.94 -14.93
C LEU A 29 -2.13 7.36 -16.03
N ALA A 30 -3.17 6.55 -16.25
CA ALA A 30 -4.27 6.84 -17.16
C ALA A 30 -5.19 7.96 -16.64
N LEU A 31 -5.28 8.14 -15.31
CA LEU A 31 -6.13 9.16 -14.70
C LEU A 31 -5.57 10.58 -14.82
N GLY A 32 -6.49 11.55 -14.91
CA GLY A 32 -6.21 12.97 -14.68
C GLY A 32 -6.04 13.32 -13.19
N LYS A 33 -5.54 14.53 -12.91
CA LYS A 33 -5.32 15.01 -11.52
C LYS A 33 -6.58 15.00 -10.64
N ALA A 34 -7.72 15.39 -11.21
CA ALA A 34 -9.00 15.43 -10.49
C ALA A 34 -9.50 14.02 -10.20
N GLU A 35 -9.49 13.15 -11.20
CA GLU A 35 -9.96 11.77 -11.11
C GLU A 35 -9.13 10.98 -10.09
N ALA A 36 -7.79 11.05 -10.16
CA ALA A 36 -6.92 10.37 -9.21
C ALA A 36 -7.17 10.80 -7.76
N ARG A 37 -7.45 12.11 -7.54
CA ARG A 37 -7.78 12.65 -6.22
C ARG A 37 -9.12 12.13 -5.72
N ASP A 38 -10.13 12.06 -6.58
CA ASP A 38 -11.46 11.57 -6.23
C ASP A 38 -11.44 10.05 -5.95
N THR A 39 -10.74 9.27 -6.77
CA THR A 39 -10.51 7.84 -6.52
C THR A 39 -9.81 7.64 -5.17
N PHE A 40 -8.74 8.37 -4.89
CA PHE A 40 -8.05 8.24 -3.60
C PHE A 40 -8.95 8.66 -2.40
N LYS A 41 -9.81 9.65 -2.58
CA LYS A 41 -10.78 10.07 -1.56
C LYS A 41 -11.83 8.99 -1.29
N GLU A 42 -12.35 8.34 -2.32
CA GLU A 42 -13.29 7.23 -2.19
C GLU A 42 -12.65 6.07 -1.41
N GLU A 43 -11.38 5.78 -1.68
CA GLU A 43 -10.64 4.71 -1.03
C GLU A 43 -10.40 4.98 0.47
N LYS A 44 -10.10 6.23 0.83
CA LYS A 44 -10.08 6.65 2.24
C LYS A 44 -11.44 6.43 2.93
N LYS A 45 -12.54 6.70 2.25
CA LYS A 45 -13.90 6.50 2.77
C LYS A 45 -14.22 5.02 2.95
N ASN A 46 -13.83 4.18 1.97
CA ASN A 46 -14.03 2.74 2.02
C ASN A 46 -13.29 2.12 3.20
N LEU A 47 -12.00 2.44 3.39
CA LEU A 47 -11.25 1.99 4.55
C LEU A 47 -11.87 2.48 5.86
N SER A 48 -12.26 3.76 5.95
CA SER A 48 -12.89 4.31 7.16
C SER A 48 -14.20 3.58 7.51
N SER A 49 -15.04 3.26 6.51
CA SER A 49 -16.26 2.49 6.71
C SER A 49 -15.96 1.08 7.22
N PHE A 50 -14.96 0.42 6.63
CA PHE A 50 -14.52 -0.91 7.03
C PHE A 50 -13.98 -0.92 8.48
N LEU A 51 -13.14 0.04 8.84
CA LEU A 51 -12.61 0.19 10.21
C LEU A 51 -13.73 0.40 11.23
N ASN A 52 -14.74 1.22 10.91
CA ASN A 52 -15.92 1.40 11.75
C ASN A 52 -16.68 0.09 12.00
N GLN A 53 -16.83 -0.74 10.96
CA GLN A 53 -17.45 -2.05 11.09
C GLN A 53 -16.62 -2.99 11.96
N GLN A 54 -15.30 -3.04 11.77
CA GLN A 54 -14.40 -3.87 12.58
C GLN A 54 -14.41 -3.43 14.05
N LYS A 55 -14.39 -2.12 14.30
CA LYS A 55 -14.52 -1.52 15.63
C LYS A 55 -15.84 -1.90 16.31
N ALA A 56 -16.96 -1.89 15.58
CA ALA A 56 -18.25 -2.32 16.11
C ALA A 56 -18.28 -3.82 16.46
N ASN A 57 -17.64 -4.66 15.64
CA ASN A 57 -17.51 -6.09 15.92
C ASN A 57 -16.63 -6.34 17.15
N LEU A 58 -15.50 -5.63 17.26
CA LEU A 58 -14.61 -5.67 18.43
C LEU A 58 -15.35 -5.30 19.73
N LYS A 59 -16.23 -4.28 19.69
CA LYS A 59 -17.04 -3.90 20.86
C LYS A 59 -17.98 -5.02 21.32
N LYS A 60 -18.50 -5.82 20.41
CA LYS A 60 -19.43 -6.93 20.69
C LYS A 60 -18.70 -8.22 21.09
N ALA A 61 -17.42 -8.35 20.78
CA ALA A 61 -16.62 -9.49 21.20
C ALA A 61 -16.44 -9.47 22.72
N GLY A 62 -16.87 -10.56 23.37
CA GLY A 62 -16.78 -10.76 24.83
C GLY A 62 -15.61 -11.63 25.28
N GLN A 63 -14.74 -12.06 24.36
CA GLN A 63 -13.67 -13.02 24.62
C GLN A 63 -12.29 -12.36 24.81
N ILE A 64 -12.23 -11.02 24.85
CA ILE A 64 -10.99 -10.25 24.88
C ILE A 64 -10.86 -9.61 26.25
N ALA A 65 -9.66 -9.62 26.82
CA ALA A 65 -9.36 -8.87 28.03
C ALA A 65 -9.70 -7.38 27.81
N ASP A 66 -10.37 -6.77 28.79
CA ASP A 66 -10.87 -5.40 28.66
C ASP A 66 -9.76 -4.39 28.35
N GLU A 67 -8.55 -4.59 28.88
CA GLU A 67 -7.38 -3.76 28.62
C GLU A 67 -6.95 -3.78 27.14
N ASN A 68 -6.77 -4.98 26.57
CA ASN A 68 -6.42 -5.16 25.14
C ASN A 68 -7.52 -4.60 24.23
N LYS A 69 -8.78 -4.73 24.64
CA LYS A 69 -9.92 -4.19 23.89
C LYS A 69 -9.90 -2.66 23.85
N LEU A 70 -9.61 -2.00 24.98
CA LEU A 70 -9.49 -0.54 25.04
C LEU A 70 -8.33 -0.03 24.19
N GLU A 71 -7.18 -0.70 24.25
CA GLU A 71 -6.00 -0.33 23.46
C GLU A 71 -6.26 -0.48 21.95
N LEU A 72 -6.88 -1.59 21.53
CA LEU A 72 -7.27 -1.78 20.15
C LEU A 72 -8.25 -0.71 19.67
N LEU A 73 -9.30 -0.41 20.44
CA LEU A 73 -10.27 0.63 20.09
C LEU A 73 -9.59 1.99 19.87
N LYS A 74 -8.58 2.31 20.70
CA LYS A 74 -7.78 3.51 20.54
C LYS A 74 -6.99 3.51 19.23
N THR A 75 -6.34 2.40 18.87
CA THR A 75 -5.60 2.33 17.58
C THR A 75 -6.51 2.46 16.36
N PHE A 76 -7.75 1.94 16.42
CA PHE A 76 -8.76 2.20 15.39
C PHE A 76 -9.08 3.70 15.30
N GLU A 77 -9.31 4.35 16.44
CA GLU A 77 -9.62 5.79 16.51
C GLU A 77 -8.49 6.67 15.97
N ASP A 78 -7.24 6.34 16.31
CA ASP A 78 -6.07 7.04 15.83
C ASP A 78 -5.94 6.94 14.31
N LEU A 79 -6.15 5.73 13.73
CA LEU A 79 -6.13 5.55 12.29
C LEU A 79 -7.28 6.31 11.60
N GLU A 80 -8.49 6.23 12.14
CA GLU A 80 -9.65 6.99 11.66
C GLU A 80 -9.39 8.50 11.67
N ALA A 81 -8.74 9.02 12.72
CA ALA A 81 -8.41 10.43 12.83
C ALA A 81 -7.44 10.89 11.73
N VAL A 82 -6.43 10.09 11.39
CA VAL A 82 -5.50 10.41 10.29
C VAL A 82 -6.20 10.31 8.93
N LEU A 83 -7.07 9.32 8.73
CA LEU A 83 -7.88 9.19 7.52
C LEU A 83 -8.87 10.35 7.35
N GLY A 84 -9.41 10.90 8.44
CA GLY A 84 -10.32 12.05 8.43
C GLY A 84 -9.68 13.37 7.99
N LYS A 85 -8.34 13.48 7.99
CA LYS A 85 -7.63 14.69 7.54
C LYS A 85 -7.81 14.91 6.03
N ASP A 86 -7.84 16.17 5.62
CA ASP A 86 -7.88 16.53 4.20
C ASP A 86 -6.72 15.93 3.41
N ILE A 87 -6.94 15.67 2.12
CA ILE A 87 -5.90 15.20 1.19
C ILE A 87 -5.03 16.41 0.78
N PRO A 88 -3.73 16.43 1.11
CA PRO A 88 -2.84 17.50 0.73
C PRO A 88 -2.76 17.67 -0.78
N SER A 89 -2.63 18.91 -1.23
CA SER A 89 -2.45 19.24 -2.65
C SER A 89 -1.00 19.13 -3.13
N ASN A 90 -0.02 18.99 -2.22
CA ASN A 90 1.39 18.88 -2.56
C ASN A 90 2.04 17.63 -1.97
N LYS A 91 3.05 17.13 -2.69
CA LYS A 91 3.81 15.92 -2.35
C LYS A 91 4.39 15.96 -0.94
N ARG A 92 5.02 17.06 -0.52
CA ARG A 92 5.70 17.14 0.79
C ARG A 92 4.74 16.92 1.96
N LYS A 93 3.58 17.61 1.94
CA LYS A 93 2.55 17.43 2.97
C LYS A 93 1.92 16.04 2.88
N PHE A 94 1.74 15.52 1.66
CA PHE A 94 1.26 14.15 1.46
C PHE A 94 2.23 13.10 2.03
N ASP A 95 3.53 13.26 1.81
CA ASP A 95 4.57 12.37 2.34
C ASP A 95 4.54 12.31 3.87
N GLN A 96 4.34 13.46 4.53
CA GLN A 96 4.17 13.52 5.99
C GLN A 96 2.91 12.78 6.45
N GLN A 97 1.77 13.04 5.80
CA GLN A 97 0.52 12.36 6.14
C GLN A 97 0.61 10.86 5.87
N LYS A 98 1.18 10.44 4.75
CA LYS A 98 1.41 9.02 4.41
C LYS A 98 2.23 8.33 5.49
N LYS A 99 3.34 8.95 5.94
CA LYS A 99 4.17 8.40 7.03
C LYS A 99 3.36 8.21 8.31
N GLU A 100 2.54 9.20 8.67
CA GLU A 100 1.66 9.12 9.85
C GLU A 100 0.62 8.00 9.69
N THR A 101 -0.05 7.91 8.55
CA THR A 101 -1.04 6.87 8.26
C THR A 101 -0.43 5.48 8.33
N LEU A 102 0.74 5.26 7.71
CA LEU A 102 1.44 3.98 7.75
C LEU A 102 1.83 3.60 9.17
N ALA A 103 2.34 4.54 9.97
CA ALA A 103 2.66 4.30 11.37
C ALA A 103 1.42 3.80 12.15
N LYS A 104 0.25 4.43 11.93
CA LYS A 104 -1.00 4.02 12.58
C LYS A 104 -1.53 2.67 12.09
N ILE A 105 -1.33 2.34 10.81
CA ILE A 105 -1.65 1.00 10.30
C ILE A 105 -0.77 -0.06 10.97
N TYR A 106 0.54 0.17 11.06
CA TYR A 106 1.44 -0.80 11.69
C TYR A 106 1.18 -0.96 13.19
N GLU A 107 0.85 0.13 13.89
CA GLU A 107 0.44 0.09 15.30
C GLU A 107 -0.82 -0.76 15.49
N LEU A 108 -1.83 -0.58 14.63
CA LEU A 108 -3.05 -1.39 14.64
C LEU A 108 -2.76 -2.87 14.35
N GLU A 109 -1.96 -3.17 13.33
CA GLU A 109 -1.58 -4.55 12.96
C GLU A 109 -0.84 -5.25 14.10
N TYR A 110 0.08 -4.55 14.76
CA TYR A 110 0.81 -5.06 15.91
C TYR A 110 -0.13 -5.38 17.07
N ASN A 111 -0.98 -4.43 17.47
CA ASN A 111 -1.90 -4.63 18.58
C ASN A 111 -2.94 -5.74 18.30
N LEU A 112 -3.37 -5.90 17.05
CA LEU A 112 -4.26 -7.00 16.66
C LEU A 112 -3.57 -8.36 16.79
N ARG A 113 -2.30 -8.46 16.37
CA ARG A 113 -1.51 -9.68 16.52
C ARG A 113 -1.29 -10.02 18.00
N GLU A 114 -0.98 -9.04 18.83
CA GLU A 114 -0.80 -9.26 20.27
C GLU A 114 -2.10 -9.68 20.96
N ALA A 115 -3.24 -9.10 20.58
CA ALA A 115 -4.52 -9.36 21.23
C ALA A 115 -5.22 -10.65 20.75
N TYR A 116 -5.04 -11.04 19.48
CA TYR A 116 -5.78 -12.16 18.85
C TYR A 116 -4.89 -13.26 18.27
N GLY A 117 -3.56 -13.11 18.28
CA GLY A 117 -2.62 -14.00 17.59
C GLY A 117 -2.56 -13.76 16.08
N ASP A 118 -3.71 -13.60 15.42
CA ASP A 118 -3.80 -13.32 13.99
C ASP A 118 -4.75 -12.16 13.67
N VAL A 119 -4.33 -11.34 12.70
CA VAL A 119 -5.18 -10.31 12.09
C VAL A 119 -6.16 -11.02 11.17
N SER A 120 -7.46 -10.67 11.24
CA SER A 120 -8.43 -11.23 10.30
C SER A 120 -7.96 -11.00 8.86
N THR A 121 -7.99 -12.04 8.03
CA THR A 121 -7.50 -11.99 6.64
C THR A 121 -8.14 -10.84 5.86
N ALA A 122 -9.41 -10.54 6.13
CA ALA A 122 -10.13 -9.42 5.51
C ALA A 122 -9.55 -8.05 5.89
N LEU A 123 -9.23 -7.83 7.18
CA LEU A 123 -8.63 -6.58 7.64
C LEU A 123 -7.21 -6.41 7.13
N GLN A 124 -6.39 -7.47 7.20
CA GLN A 124 -5.04 -7.44 6.65
C GLN A 124 -5.05 -7.07 5.16
N LYS A 125 -5.93 -7.72 4.38
CA LYS A 125 -6.11 -7.42 2.96
C LYS A 125 -6.50 -5.97 2.71
N GLN A 126 -7.48 -5.43 3.45
CA GLN A 126 -7.91 -4.04 3.29
C GLN A 126 -6.79 -3.03 3.64
N LEU A 127 -6.01 -3.30 4.68
CA LEU A 127 -4.88 -2.46 5.04
C LEU A 127 -3.79 -2.49 3.96
N ASP A 128 -3.48 -3.67 3.42
CA ASP A 128 -2.46 -3.82 2.38
C ASP A 128 -2.89 -3.18 1.04
N GLU A 129 -4.14 -3.35 0.63
CA GLU A 129 -4.72 -2.65 -0.54
C GLU A 129 -4.61 -1.13 -0.37
N PHE A 130 -4.90 -0.61 0.81
CA PHE A 130 -4.80 0.83 1.08
C PHE A 130 -3.36 1.34 1.09
N LYS A 131 -2.39 0.56 1.62
CA LYS A 131 -0.95 0.89 1.53
C LYS A 131 -0.49 1.02 0.08
N VAL A 132 -0.95 0.12 -0.79
CA VAL A 132 -0.66 0.17 -2.24
C VAL A 132 -1.21 1.46 -2.85
N LYS A 133 -2.47 1.82 -2.54
CA LYS A 133 -3.10 3.04 -3.06
C LYS A 133 -2.41 4.31 -2.56
N LEU A 134 -1.93 4.33 -1.31
CA LEU A 134 -1.08 5.41 -0.78
C LEU A 134 0.22 5.57 -1.56
N ASP A 135 0.89 4.47 -1.87
CA ASP A 135 2.13 4.47 -2.65
C ASP A 135 1.88 4.99 -4.08
N ALA A 136 0.83 4.51 -4.75
CA ALA A 136 0.53 4.90 -6.12
C ALA A 136 0.09 6.37 -6.24
N PHE A 137 -0.79 6.83 -5.35
CA PHE A 137 -1.24 8.23 -5.35
C PHE A 137 -0.08 9.21 -5.07
N ARG A 138 0.92 8.81 -4.26
CA ARG A 138 2.14 9.60 -4.09
C ARG A 138 2.87 9.83 -5.41
N VAL A 139 3.03 8.77 -6.23
CA VAL A 139 3.67 8.87 -7.54
C VAL A 139 2.85 9.79 -8.45
N HIS A 140 1.53 9.65 -8.43
CA HIS A 140 0.64 10.52 -9.18
C HIS A 140 0.79 12.01 -8.81
N LEU A 141 0.80 12.35 -7.51
CA LEU A 141 1.02 13.74 -7.05
C LEU A 141 2.35 14.31 -7.53
N ALA A 142 3.36 13.45 -7.58
CA ALA A 142 4.69 13.84 -7.96
C ALA A 142 4.81 14.08 -9.47
N LEU A 143 4.17 13.25 -10.30
CA LEU A 143 3.97 13.55 -11.72
C LEU A 143 3.15 14.84 -11.90
N GLY A 144 2.16 15.07 -11.05
CA GLY A 144 1.35 16.27 -11.06
C GLY A 144 2.11 17.58 -10.76
N SER A 145 3.33 17.51 -10.22
CA SER A 145 4.17 18.70 -9.97
C SER A 145 4.97 19.21 -11.18
N PHE A 146 5.02 18.48 -12.29
CA PHE A 146 5.64 19.00 -13.51
C PHE A 146 4.72 20.03 -14.19
N GLU A 147 5.25 21.22 -14.45
CA GLU A 147 4.57 22.29 -15.18
C GLU A 147 4.69 22.13 -16.70
N ASP A 148 5.81 21.56 -17.16
CA ASP A 148 6.07 21.29 -18.58
C ASP A 148 5.36 19.98 -19.00
N GLU A 149 4.40 20.12 -19.91
CA GLU A 149 3.59 19.02 -20.44
C GLU A 149 4.42 18.01 -21.24
N ALA A 150 5.42 18.44 -22.01
CA ALA A 150 6.27 17.54 -22.77
C ALA A 150 7.16 16.70 -21.84
N VAL A 151 7.69 17.31 -20.77
CA VAL A 151 8.42 16.60 -19.72
C VAL A 151 7.51 15.62 -19.01
N LEU A 152 6.28 16.03 -18.65
CA LEU A 152 5.29 15.17 -18.00
C LEU A 152 4.95 13.94 -18.85
N ILE A 153 4.65 14.12 -20.14
CA ILE A 153 4.33 13.04 -21.07
C ILE A 153 5.53 12.08 -21.18
N LYS A 154 6.74 12.61 -21.31
CA LYS A 154 7.95 11.79 -21.35
C LYS A 154 8.11 10.93 -20.10
N ARG A 155 7.93 11.52 -18.91
CA ARG A 155 8.03 10.80 -17.63
C ARG A 155 6.92 9.75 -17.45
N LYS A 156 5.69 10.06 -17.86
CA LYS A 156 4.59 9.08 -17.88
C LYS A 156 4.93 7.88 -18.77
N ASN A 157 5.48 8.12 -19.96
CA ASN A 157 5.85 7.05 -20.90
C ASN A 157 7.02 6.20 -20.39
N GLU A 158 8.08 6.82 -19.83
CA GLU A 158 9.21 6.09 -19.22
C GLU A 158 8.74 5.19 -18.07
N LEU A 159 7.85 5.72 -17.23
CA LEU A 159 7.26 4.97 -16.13
C LEU A 159 6.35 3.85 -16.64
N GLN A 160 5.50 4.09 -17.65
CA GLN A 160 4.66 3.06 -18.25
C GLN A 160 5.50 1.91 -18.82
N GLN A 161 6.56 2.22 -19.57
CA GLN A 161 7.48 1.21 -20.10
C GLN A 161 8.14 0.39 -18.99
N THR A 162 8.49 1.03 -17.88
CA THR A 162 9.06 0.36 -16.70
C THR A 162 8.03 -0.58 -16.05
N VAL A 163 6.78 -0.13 -15.93
CA VAL A 163 5.65 -0.93 -15.40
C VAL A 163 5.43 -2.14 -16.29
N ASP A 164 5.33 -1.95 -17.61
CA ASP A 164 5.10 -3.02 -18.58
C ASP A 164 6.23 -4.07 -18.54
N ALA A 165 7.48 -3.62 -18.51
CA ALA A 165 8.64 -4.52 -18.42
C ALA A 165 8.63 -5.35 -17.13
N LEU A 166 8.27 -4.75 -15.99
CA LEU A 166 8.19 -5.47 -14.73
C LEU A 166 6.98 -6.42 -14.69
N ARG A 167 5.84 -6.05 -15.29
CA ARG A 167 4.69 -6.95 -15.42
C ARG A 167 5.02 -8.17 -16.26
N LEU A 168 5.72 -8.00 -17.39
CA LEU A 168 6.17 -9.12 -18.23
C LEU A 168 7.08 -10.07 -17.44
N LYS A 169 8.09 -9.53 -16.73
CA LYS A 169 8.95 -10.35 -15.85
C LYS A 169 8.15 -11.11 -14.79
N LEU A 170 7.14 -10.46 -14.19
CA LEU A 170 6.23 -11.07 -13.20
C LEU A 170 5.27 -12.12 -13.76
N GLN A 171 5.05 -12.14 -15.08
CA GLN A 171 4.21 -13.13 -15.78
C GLN A 171 5.03 -14.32 -16.29
N GLU A 172 6.24 -14.09 -16.81
CA GLU A 172 7.11 -15.13 -17.39
C GLU A 172 7.52 -16.22 -16.39
N GLU A 173 7.56 -15.93 -15.09
CA GLU A 173 8.03 -16.87 -14.06
C GLU A 173 6.93 -17.49 -13.18
N ALA A 174 5.64 -17.28 -13.48
CA ALA A 174 4.56 -18.05 -12.87
C ALA A 174 4.61 -19.57 -13.22
N VAL A 175 5.62 -20.00 -14.00
CA VAL A 175 5.77 -21.32 -14.60
C VAL A 175 7.04 -22.08 -14.13
N ALA A 176 8.00 -21.45 -13.43
CA ALA A 176 9.29 -22.08 -13.10
C ALA A 176 9.50 -22.29 -11.59
N GLY A 177 9.55 -23.55 -11.15
CA GLY A 177 9.68 -23.98 -9.74
C GLY A 177 10.90 -23.45 -8.97
N ASP A 178 11.96 -24.25 -8.79
CA ASP A 178 13.08 -24.02 -7.84
C ASP A 178 13.90 -22.71 -8.01
N ARG A 179 13.63 -21.88 -9.03
CA ARG A 179 14.28 -20.55 -9.21
C ARG A 179 13.49 -19.39 -8.61
N MET A 180 12.35 -19.66 -8.00
CA MET A 180 11.46 -18.66 -7.39
C MET A 180 12.19 -17.76 -6.38
N GLU A 181 13.14 -18.29 -5.59
CA GLU A 181 13.84 -17.51 -4.56
C GLU A 181 14.70 -16.38 -5.13
N HIS A 182 15.58 -16.69 -6.10
CA HIS A 182 16.42 -15.69 -6.76
C HIS A 182 15.60 -14.67 -7.55
N PHE A 183 14.51 -15.11 -8.19
CA PHE A 183 13.60 -14.21 -8.89
C PHE A 183 12.88 -13.24 -7.93
N MET A 184 12.40 -13.75 -6.79
CA MET A 184 11.76 -12.92 -5.76
C MET A 184 12.70 -11.84 -5.24
N GLU A 185 13.99 -12.16 -5.10
CA GLU A 185 15.04 -11.22 -4.71
C GLU A 185 15.26 -10.16 -5.78
N GLU A 186 15.52 -10.55 -7.03
CA GLU A 186 15.75 -9.63 -8.15
C GLU A 186 14.57 -8.68 -8.43
N ILE A 187 13.34 -9.18 -8.34
CA ILE A 187 12.13 -8.36 -8.50
C ILE A 187 11.95 -7.43 -7.31
N SER A 188 12.18 -7.91 -6.09
CA SER A 188 12.10 -7.05 -4.89
C SER A 188 13.11 -5.92 -4.97
N GLU A 189 14.35 -6.21 -5.37
CA GLU A 189 15.38 -5.20 -5.58
C GLU A 189 15.02 -4.24 -6.69
N SER A 190 14.59 -4.73 -7.86
CA SER A 190 14.15 -3.90 -8.99
C SER A 190 12.99 -2.99 -8.60
N PHE A 191 12.06 -3.50 -7.78
CA PHE A 191 10.91 -2.77 -7.27
C PHE A 191 11.30 -1.72 -6.23
N ASP A 192 12.21 -2.03 -5.31
CA ASP A 192 12.75 -1.08 -4.35
C ASP A 192 13.56 0.01 -5.05
N HIS A 193 14.36 -0.35 -6.05
CA HIS A 193 15.04 0.59 -6.94
C HIS A 193 14.07 1.46 -7.70
N MET A 194 12.95 0.91 -8.18
CA MET A 194 11.92 1.67 -8.85
C MET A 194 11.21 2.64 -7.89
N LYS A 195 10.79 2.17 -6.71
CA LYS A 195 10.24 3.01 -5.64
C LYS A 195 11.20 4.12 -5.23
N LYS A 196 12.50 3.82 -5.15
CA LYS A 196 13.56 4.77 -4.80
C LYS A 196 13.83 5.74 -5.92
N ALA A 197 14.04 5.29 -7.15
CA ALA A 197 14.24 6.14 -8.32
C ALA A 197 13.06 7.07 -8.53
N PHE A 198 11.82 6.59 -8.35
CA PHE A 198 10.67 7.47 -8.33
C PHE A 198 10.71 8.40 -7.13
N SER A 199 11.03 7.96 -5.93
CA SER A 199 11.18 8.87 -4.78
C SER A 199 12.23 9.98 -4.98
N ASP A 200 13.33 9.65 -5.66
CA ASP A 200 14.50 10.50 -5.90
C ASP A 200 14.30 11.43 -7.12
N LEU A 201 13.46 11.04 -8.08
CA LEU A 201 13.00 11.91 -9.19
C LEU A 201 12.18 13.11 -8.71
N PHE A 202 11.87 13.19 -7.41
CA PHE A 202 11.00 14.19 -6.81
C PHE A 202 11.60 14.88 -5.57
N VAL A 203 12.93 15.01 -5.54
CA VAL A 203 13.65 15.97 -4.68
C VAL A 203 13.75 17.31 -5.38
#